data_AF-A0A8H3CIT1-F1
#
_entry.id   AF-A0A8H3CIT1-F1
#
_cell.length_a   1.000
_cell.length_b   1.000
_cell.length_c   1.000
_cell.angle_alpha   90.00
_cell.angle_beta   90.00
_cell.angle_gamma   90.00
#
_symmetry.space_group_name_H-M   'P 1'
#
loop_
_entity.id
_entity.type
_entity.pdbx_description
1 polymer ?
#
loop_
_entity_poly.entity_id
_entity_poly.type
_entity_poly.pdbx_seq_one_letter_code
_entity_poly.pdbx_strand_id
1 'polypeptide(L)'
;MPVNEAAENILATIGTVLWTAQLVPQVVKSFREKSTEGLSPWLMFIWALSAWFLGVYAIVQNISIPIILQPQLFGALAALSWIQACLLPQYWEIWKRKEVVGVSMLFMSVDMLGGVFSVLSLVFQAQFDAVAAVSYVLVVVLDGVVVLAALILNPIAKRRREREDQSTVAPGEVSDLEIGQQLHEGRIVLAEAVAAVQSKHGPSPMKQIE
;
A
#
# COMPACT_ATOMS: atom_id res chain seq x y z
N MET A 1 50.18 -16.81 -9.52
CA MET A 1 50.49 -15.53 -10.19
C MET A 1 50.68 -14.49 -9.09
N PRO A 2 51.72 -13.63 -9.14
CA PRO A 2 51.95 -12.63 -8.10
C PRO A 2 50.75 -11.67 -8.05
N VAL A 3 50.17 -11.52 -6.86
CA VAL A 3 49.04 -10.64 -6.62
C VAL A 3 49.55 -9.20 -6.65
N ASN A 4 49.02 -8.37 -7.55
CA ASN A 4 49.35 -6.94 -7.57
C ASN A 4 48.27 -6.17 -6.79
N GLU A 5 48.41 -6.15 -5.47
CA GLU A 5 47.46 -5.51 -4.54
C GLU A 5 47.24 -4.02 -4.85
N ALA A 6 48.26 -3.32 -5.35
CA ALA A 6 48.13 -1.91 -5.72
C ALA A 6 47.22 -1.73 -6.94
N ALA A 7 47.40 -2.55 -7.99
CA ALA A 7 46.54 -2.51 -9.17
C ALA A 7 45.10 -2.93 -8.84
N GLU A 8 44.93 -3.95 -7.98
CA GLU A 8 43.61 -4.39 -7.51
C GLU A 8 42.89 -3.26 -6.79
N ASN A 9 43.52 -2.64 -5.79
CA ASN A 9 42.89 -1.55 -5.02
C ASN A 9 42.56 -0.34 -5.88
N ILE A 10 43.43 0.05 -6.83
CA ILE A 10 43.19 1.20 -7.72
C ILE A 10 42.00 0.91 -8.64
N LEU A 11 42.00 -0.24 -9.33
CA LEU A 11 40.93 -0.61 -10.25
C LEU A 11 39.60 -0.82 -9.52
N ALA A 12 39.63 -1.45 -8.35
CA ALA A 12 38.46 -1.64 -7.50
C ALA A 12 37.89 -0.31 -7.01
N THR A 13 38.74 0.64 -6.63
CA THR A 13 38.30 1.99 -6.21
C THR A 13 37.62 2.73 -7.36
N ILE A 14 38.23 2.74 -8.55
CA ILE A 14 37.66 3.38 -9.73
C ILE A 14 36.30 2.74 -10.08
N GLY A 15 36.24 1.41 -10.10
CA GLY A 15 35.01 0.67 -10.34
C GLY A 15 33.92 1.03 -9.32
N THR A 16 34.26 1.05 -8.04
CA THR A 16 33.35 1.40 -6.94
C THR A 16 32.79 2.82 -7.12
N VAL A 17 33.63 3.81 -7.44
CA VAL A 17 33.19 5.20 -7.62
C VAL A 17 32.26 5.33 -8.82
N LEU A 18 32.66 4.81 -9.98
CA LEU A 18 31.83 4.91 -11.19
C LEU A 18 30.49 4.19 -11.03
N TRP A 19 30.49 3.03 -10.36
CA TRP A 19 29.29 2.23 -10.14
C TRP A 19 28.35 2.86 -9.11
N THR A 20 28.86 3.46 -8.04
CA THR A 20 28.01 4.13 -7.04
C THR A 20 27.44 5.44 -7.56
N ALA A 21 28.21 6.18 -8.37
CA ALA A 21 27.79 7.45 -8.96
C ALA A 21 26.57 7.31 -9.88
N GLN A 22 26.36 6.18 -10.57
CA GLN A 22 25.23 6.05 -11.51
C GLN A 22 23.84 6.11 -10.84
N LEU A 23 23.71 5.70 -9.57
CA LEU A 23 22.43 5.73 -8.87
C LEU A 23 22.10 7.11 -8.30
N VAL A 24 23.10 7.95 -8.03
CA VAL A 24 22.91 9.26 -7.39
C VAL A 24 22.01 10.19 -8.20
N PRO A 25 22.20 10.37 -9.53
CA PRO A 25 21.29 11.17 -10.34
C PRO A 25 19.84 10.70 -10.30
N GLN A 26 19.62 9.38 -10.22
CA GLN A 26 18.28 8.79 -10.19
C GLN A 26 17.58 9.04 -8.86
N VAL A 27 18.29 8.90 -7.74
CA VAL A 27 17.77 9.24 -6.40
C VAL A 27 17.42 10.72 -6.33
N VAL A 28 18.28 11.59 -6.85
CA VAL A 28 18.06 13.04 -6.85
C VAL A 28 16.87 13.41 -7.73
N LYS A 29 16.74 12.82 -8.92
CA LYS A 29 15.61 13.04 -9.82
C LYS A 29 14.30 12.62 -9.15
N SER A 30 14.25 11.39 -8.62
CA SER A 30 13.10 10.86 -7.85
C SER A 30 12.72 11.80 -6.70
N PHE A 31 13.71 12.28 -5.93
CA PHE A 31 13.48 13.17 -4.80
C PHE A 31 12.93 14.55 -5.23
N ARG A 32 13.38 15.08 -6.38
CA ARG A 32 12.94 16.37 -6.92
C ARG A 32 11.55 16.30 -7.55
N GLU A 33 11.27 15.23 -8.29
CA GLU A 33 10.01 15.08 -9.03
C GLU A 33 8.89 14.56 -8.13
N LYS A 34 9.20 14.02 -6.93
CA LYS A 34 8.23 13.38 -6.01
C LYS A 34 7.38 12.31 -6.70
N SER A 35 7.87 11.81 -7.81
CA SER A 35 7.24 10.85 -8.70
C SER A 35 8.29 9.85 -9.10
N THR A 36 7.92 8.57 -9.10
CA THR A 36 8.74 7.47 -9.59
C THR A 36 8.18 6.92 -10.90
N GLU A 37 7.45 7.73 -11.67
CA GLU A 37 6.99 7.38 -13.01
C GLU A 37 8.20 7.01 -13.91
N GLY A 38 8.27 5.74 -14.29
CA GLY A 38 9.36 5.18 -15.12
C GLY A 38 10.48 4.48 -14.36
N LEU A 39 10.53 4.54 -13.03
CA LEU A 39 11.45 3.73 -12.22
C LEU A 39 10.77 2.42 -11.84
N SER A 40 11.30 1.28 -12.33
CA SER A 40 10.80 -0.04 -11.92
C SER A 40 11.14 -0.27 -10.45
N PRO A 41 10.15 -0.36 -9.55
CA PRO A 41 10.43 -0.69 -8.19
C PRO A 41 11.15 -2.05 -8.16
N TRP A 42 10.61 -3.08 -8.83
CA TRP A 42 11.11 -4.45 -8.64
C TRP A 42 12.59 -4.62 -8.95
N LEU A 43 13.08 -3.85 -9.91
CA LEU A 43 14.51 -3.81 -10.22
C LEU A 43 15.33 -3.31 -9.03
N MET A 44 14.91 -2.22 -8.38
CA MET A 44 15.59 -1.66 -7.22
C MET A 44 15.58 -2.63 -6.04
N PHE A 45 14.48 -3.35 -5.83
CA PHE A 45 14.40 -4.40 -4.80
C PHE A 45 15.37 -5.55 -5.06
N ILE A 46 15.40 -6.09 -6.29
CA ILE A 46 16.31 -7.18 -6.65
C ILE A 46 17.77 -6.73 -6.49
N TRP A 47 18.08 -5.49 -6.86
CA TRP A 47 19.40 -4.90 -6.69
C TRP A 47 19.79 -4.74 -5.22
N ALA A 48 18.88 -4.25 -4.38
CA ALA A 48 19.11 -4.14 -2.94
C ALA A 48 19.31 -5.54 -2.28
N LEU A 49 18.49 -6.51 -2.65
CA LEU A 49 18.59 -7.88 -2.14
C LEU A 49 19.88 -8.56 -2.61
N SER A 50 20.23 -8.42 -3.88
CA SER A 50 21.48 -8.98 -4.43
C SER A 50 22.71 -8.35 -3.78
N ALA A 51 22.69 -7.05 -3.52
CA ALA A 51 23.75 -6.34 -2.83
C ALA A 51 24.00 -6.89 -1.42
N TRP A 52 22.95 -7.28 -0.69
CA TRP A 52 23.11 -7.92 0.62
C TRP A 52 23.89 -9.22 0.54
N PHE A 53 23.56 -10.11 -0.40
CA PHE A 53 24.29 -11.37 -0.60
C PHE A 53 25.73 -11.14 -1.07
N LEU A 54 25.93 -10.23 -2.03
CA LEU A 54 27.25 -9.91 -2.56
C LEU A 54 28.14 -9.25 -1.51
N GLY A 55 27.56 -8.42 -0.65
CA GLY A 55 28.23 -7.77 0.46
C GLY A 55 28.76 -8.79 1.47
N VAL A 56 27.92 -9.74 1.89
CA VAL A 56 28.34 -10.83 2.78
C VAL A 56 29.46 -11.66 2.15
N TYR A 57 29.32 -12.01 0.87
CA TYR A 57 30.36 -12.74 0.14
C TYR A 57 31.69 -11.97 0.14
N ALA A 58 31.69 -10.68 -0.19
CA ALA A 58 32.90 -9.86 -0.25
C ALA A 58 33.59 -9.73 1.12
N ILE A 59 32.80 -9.60 2.21
CA ILE A 59 33.32 -9.57 3.59
C ILE A 59 33.95 -10.91 3.96
N VAL A 60 33.27 -12.02 3.70
CA VAL A 60 33.75 -13.38 4.05
C VAL A 60 35.03 -13.70 3.29
N GLN A 61 35.11 -13.31 2.02
CA GLN A 61 36.30 -13.52 1.19
C GLN A 61 37.44 -12.52 1.49
N ASN A 62 37.24 -11.54 2.38
CA ASN A 62 38.22 -10.51 2.74
C ASN A 62 38.89 -9.88 1.50
N ILE A 63 38.08 -9.58 0.47
CA ILE A 63 38.54 -8.94 -0.76
C ILE A 63 38.97 -7.49 -0.44
N SER A 64 39.69 -6.85 -1.35
CA SER A 64 40.02 -5.42 -1.27
C SER A 64 38.85 -4.55 -0.78
N ILE A 65 39.16 -3.63 0.15
CA ILE A 65 38.20 -2.76 0.85
C ILE A 65 37.18 -2.08 -0.10
N PRO A 66 37.58 -1.57 -1.29
CA PRO A 66 36.62 -0.96 -2.21
C PRO A 66 35.53 -1.92 -2.69
N ILE A 67 35.88 -3.19 -2.99
CA ILE A 67 34.92 -4.20 -3.44
C ILE A 67 33.94 -4.58 -2.32
N ILE A 68 34.35 -4.48 -1.05
CA ILE A 68 33.46 -4.66 0.09
C ILE A 68 32.48 -3.47 0.20
N LEU A 69 32.94 -2.24 -0.02
CA LEU A 69 32.10 -1.05 0.09
C LEU A 69 31.10 -0.90 -1.08
N GLN A 70 31.47 -1.33 -2.28
CA GLN A 70 30.66 -1.20 -3.49
C GLN A 70 29.22 -1.76 -3.34
N PRO A 71 28.99 -3.04 -2.97
CA PRO A 71 27.64 -3.57 -2.81
C PRO A 71 26.88 -2.86 -1.68
N GLN A 72 27.55 -2.39 -0.64
CA GLN A 72 26.89 -1.79 0.52
C GLN A 72 26.34 -0.41 0.18
N LEU A 73 27.15 0.41 -0.50
CA LEU A 73 26.73 1.71 -0.99
C LEU A 73 25.66 1.59 -2.07
N PHE A 74 25.84 0.69 -3.03
CA PHE A 74 24.88 0.46 -4.12
C PHE A 74 23.55 -0.08 -3.58
N GLY A 75 23.60 -1.08 -2.70
CA GLY A 75 22.44 -1.68 -2.06
C GLY A 75 21.66 -0.67 -1.22
N ALA A 76 22.36 0.19 -0.49
CA ALA A 76 21.72 1.28 0.27
C ALA A 76 21.00 2.28 -0.66
N LEU A 77 21.64 2.73 -1.74
CA LEU A 77 21.01 3.65 -2.70
C LEU A 77 19.83 3.01 -3.44
N ALA A 78 19.93 1.73 -3.80
CA ALA A 78 18.85 0.96 -4.39
C ALA A 78 17.67 0.78 -3.42
N ALA A 79 17.96 0.45 -2.15
CA ALA A 79 16.95 0.33 -1.10
C ALA A 79 16.25 1.67 -0.84
N LEU A 80 16.99 2.79 -0.78
CA LEU A 80 16.43 4.13 -0.68
C LEU A 80 15.52 4.46 -1.86
N SER A 81 15.93 4.12 -3.08
CA SER A 81 15.12 4.33 -4.29
C SER A 81 13.84 3.48 -4.28
N TRP A 82 13.93 2.23 -3.81
CA TRP A 82 12.79 1.33 -3.63
C TRP A 82 11.81 1.87 -2.57
N ILE A 83 12.32 2.29 -1.41
CA ILE A 83 11.55 2.92 -0.34
C ILE A 83 10.83 4.16 -0.88
N GLN A 84 11.51 5.02 -1.65
CA GLN A 84 10.88 6.18 -2.29
C GLN A 84 9.74 5.76 -3.24
N ALA A 85 9.95 4.75 -4.07
CA ALA A 85 8.94 4.28 -5.01
C ALA A 85 7.72 3.63 -4.34
N CYS A 86 7.89 2.97 -3.19
CA CYS A 86 6.81 2.28 -2.49
C CYS A 86 6.11 3.15 -1.44
N LEU A 87 6.86 3.89 -0.61
CA LEU A 87 6.31 4.61 0.54
C LEU A 87 5.78 6.00 0.18
N LEU A 88 6.45 6.77 -0.70
CA LEU A 88 5.99 8.13 -1.02
C LEU A 88 4.56 8.16 -1.60
N PRO A 89 4.17 7.29 -2.55
CA PRO A 89 2.80 7.25 -3.07
C PRO A 89 1.79 6.95 -1.96
N GLN A 90 2.12 6.05 -1.04
CA GLN A 90 1.25 5.67 0.07
C GLN A 90 0.98 6.85 1.02
N TYR A 91 2.01 7.59 1.43
CA TYR A 91 1.85 8.78 2.27
C TYR A 91 1.05 9.88 1.56
N TRP A 92 1.29 10.07 0.26
CA TRP A 92 0.53 11.02 -0.55
C TRP A 92 -0.95 10.65 -0.66
N GLU A 93 -1.25 9.36 -0.84
CA GLU A 93 -2.61 8.85 -0.94
C GLU A 93 -3.37 9.00 0.38
N ILE A 94 -2.71 8.73 1.52
CA ILE A 94 -3.28 8.99 2.86
C ILE A 94 -3.62 10.48 3.02
N TRP A 95 -2.73 11.37 2.60
CA TRP A 95 -2.94 12.82 2.71
C TRP A 95 -4.08 13.31 1.79
N LYS A 96 -4.15 12.84 0.55
CA LYS A 96 -5.16 13.25 -0.44
C LYS A 96 -6.54 12.65 -0.16
N ARG A 97 -6.61 11.35 0.16
CA ARG A 97 -7.88 10.64 0.39
C ARG A 97 -8.40 10.81 1.81
N LYS A 98 -7.55 11.22 2.76
CA LYS A 98 -7.87 11.29 4.20
C LYS A 98 -8.41 9.96 4.71
N GLU A 99 -7.83 8.86 4.23
CA GLU A 99 -8.18 7.49 4.59
C GLU A 99 -6.94 6.61 4.39
N VAL A 100 -6.70 5.65 5.30
CA VAL A 100 -5.57 4.73 5.18
C VAL A 100 -6.07 3.47 4.48
N VAL A 101 -5.95 3.47 3.15
CA VAL A 101 -6.37 2.36 2.28
C VAL A 101 -5.18 1.44 1.98
N GLY A 102 -5.40 0.13 2.05
CA GLY A 102 -4.43 -0.88 1.62
C GLY A 102 -3.36 -1.27 2.64
N VAL A 103 -3.32 -0.64 3.82
CA VAL A 103 -2.36 -0.98 4.89
C VAL A 103 -3.01 -1.89 5.93
N SER A 104 -2.39 -3.04 6.22
CA SER A 104 -2.87 -3.97 7.25
C SER A 104 -2.56 -3.41 8.64
N MET A 105 -3.61 -3.10 9.41
CA MET A 105 -3.48 -2.62 10.77
C MET A 105 -2.75 -3.61 11.68
N LEU A 106 -2.91 -4.92 11.44
CA LEU A 106 -2.24 -5.96 12.21
C LEU A 106 -0.73 -5.97 11.93
N PHE A 107 -0.33 -5.86 10.66
CA PHE A 107 1.07 -5.77 10.27
C PHE A 107 1.74 -4.54 10.92
N MET A 108 1.12 -3.36 10.78
CA MET A 108 1.63 -2.12 11.38
C MET A 108 1.74 -2.19 12.91
N SER A 109 0.78 -2.86 13.57
CA SER A 109 0.83 -3.00 15.04
C SER A 109 1.99 -3.91 15.47
N VAL A 110 2.24 -5.00 14.74
CA VAL A 110 3.35 -5.92 15.00
C VAL A 110 4.69 -5.21 14.75
N ASP A 111 4.80 -4.43 13.68
CA ASP A 111 6.01 -3.66 13.34
C ASP A 111 6.32 -2.61 14.42
N MET A 112 5.30 -1.85 14.84
CA MET A 112 5.42 -0.86 15.92
C MET A 112 5.85 -1.50 17.25
N LEU A 113 5.30 -2.67 17.58
CA LEU A 113 5.75 -3.44 18.76
C LEU A 113 7.21 -3.86 18.61
N GLY A 114 7.62 -4.37 17.45
CA GLY A 114 9.01 -4.73 17.15
C GLY A 114 9.98 -3.55 17.33
N GLY A 115 9.61 -2.37 16.83
CA GLY A 115 10.37 -1.14 17.02
C GLY A 115 10.50 -0.72 18.48
N VAL A 116 9.41 -0.77 19.25
CA VAL A 116 9.41 -0.45 20.69
C VAL A 116 10.31 -1.42 21.47
N PHE A 117 10.20 -2.73 21.21
CA PHE A 117 11.08 -3.72 21.83
C PHE A 117 12.55 -3.52 21.44
N SER A 118 12.82 -3.13 20.20
CA SER A 118 14.17 -2.84 19.72
C SER A 118 14.77 -1.63 20.44
N VAL A 119 14.03 -0.52 20.59
CA VAL A 119 14.48 0.63 21.40
C VAL A 119 14.69 0.23 22.86
N LEU A 120 13.78 -0.55 23.44
CA LEU A 120 13.91 -1.01 24.82
C LEU A 120 15.15 -1.89 25.03
N SER A 121 15.49 -2.73 24.04
CA SER A 121 16.68 -3.58 24.10
C SER A 121 17.97 -2.77 24.24
N LEU A 122 18.04 -1.58 23.64
CA LEU A 122 19.22 -0.71 23.72
C LEU A 122 19.47 -0.17 25.13
N VAL A 123 18.43 -0.05 25.95
CA VAL A 123 18.54 0.37 27.36
C VAL A 123 19.34 -0.65 28.18
N PHE A 124 19.30 -1.92 27.78
CA PHE A 124 20.02 -3.02 28.43
C PHE A 124 21.38 -3.31 27.79
N GLN A 125 21.78 -2.58 26.75
CA GLN A 125 23.03 -2.83 26.04
C GLN A 125 24.23 -2.24 26.80
N ALA A 126 25.33 -2.99 26.89
CA ALA A 126 26.54 -2.57 27.59
C ALA A 126 27.27 -1.38 26.94
N GLN A 127 27.08 -1.20 25.63
CA GLN A 127 27.57 -0.07 24.87
C GLN A 127 26.40 0.56 24.13
N PHE A 128 26.22 1.87 24.33
CA PHE A 128 25.13 2.59 23.68
C PHE A 128 25.44 2.79 22.20
N ASP A 129 24.69 2.09 21.33
CA ASP A 129 24.73 2.29 19.89
C ASP A 129 23.74 3.38 19.48
N ALA A 130 24.26 4.60 19.34
CA ALA A 130 23.46 5.76 18.93
C ALA A 130 22.85 5.60 17.53
N VAL A 131 23.51 4.86 16.62
CA VAL A 131 23.02 4.69 15.25
C VAL A 131 21.80 3.77 15.24
N ALA A 132 21.85 2.66 16.00
CA ALA A 132 20.71 1.79 16.21
C ALA A 132 19.57 2.51 16.95
N ALA A 133 19.89 3.34 17.95
CA ALA A 133 18.89 4.11 18.68
C ALA A 133 18.11 5.06 17.77
N VAL A 134 18.82 5.84 16.95
CA VAL A 134 18.18 6.80 16.04
C VAL A 134 17.32 6.10 15.00
N SER A 135 17.78 4.97 14.44
CA SER A 135 17.01 4.26 13.42
C SER A 135 15.73 3.63 14.00
N TYR A 136 15.80 2.97 15.14
CA TYR A 136 14.61 2.36 15.76
C TYR A 136 13.61 3.41 16.26
N VAL A 137 14.08 4.51 16.87
CA VAL A 137 13.19 5.61 17.29
C VAL A 137 12.49 6.24 16.07
N LEU A 138 13.20 6.46 14.98
CA LEU A 138 12.62 7.02 13.76
C LEU A 138 11.50 6.13 13.20
N VAL A 139 11.73 4.81 13.14
CA VAL A 139 10.72 3.83 12.68
C VAL A 139 9.48 3.89 13.58
N VAL A 140 9.65 3.80 14.89
CA VAL A 140 8.53 3.85 15.86
C VAL A 140 7.72 5.15 15.73
N VAL A 141 8.37 6.28 15.51
CA VAL A 141 7.69 7.57 15.33
C VAL A 141 6.91 7.62 14.02
N LEU A 142 7.53 7.20 12.91
CA LEU A 142 6.87 7.21 11.60
C LEU A 142 5.65 6.26 11.57
N ASP A 143 5.80 5.04 12.09
CA ASP A 143 4.71 4.08 12.15
C ASP A 143 3.61 4.53 13.11
N GLY A 144 3.99 5.11 14.26
CA GLY A 144 3.06 5.71 15.20
C GLY A 144 2.19 6.80 14.55
N VAL A 145 2.78 7.65 13.71
CA VAL A 145 2.03 8.67 12.94
C VAL A 145 1.04 8.00 11.97
N VAL A 146 1.44 6.95 11.26
CA VAL A 146 0.56 6.22 10.34
C VAL A 146 -0.59 5.53 11.09
N VAL A 147 -0.31 4.88 12.22
CA VAL A 147 -1.31 4.22 13.05
C VAL A 147 -2.29 5.25 13.62
N LEU A 148 -1.81 6.37 14.15
CA LEU A 148 -2.67 7.47 14.62
C LEU A 148 -3.53 8.04 13.48
N ALA A 149 -2.94 8.26 12.31
CA ALA A 149 -3.67 8.69 11.13
C ALA A 149 -4.75 7.66 10.76
N ALA A 150 -4.46 6.36 10.79
CA ALA A 150 -5.44 5.31 10.51
C ALA A 150 -6.59 5.30 11.55
N LEU A 151 -6.26 5.42 12.84
CA LEU A 151 -7.26 5.44 13.92
C LEU A 151 -8.19 6.65 13.85
N ILE A 152 -7.71 7.80 13.36
CA ILE A 152 -8.52 9.01 13.21
C ILE A 152 -9.26 9.03 11.87
N LEU A 153 -8.56 8.73 10.77
CA LEU A 153 -9.07 8.89 9.41
C LEU A 153 -10.01 7.76 8.99
N ASN A 154 -9.75 6.49 9.31
CA ASN A 154 -10.63 5.39 8.91
C ASN A 154 -12.06 5.49 9.48
N PRO A 155 -12.29 5.82 10.76
CA PRO A 155 -13.66 5.97 11.24
C PRO A 155 -14.36 7.19 10.64
N ILE A 156 -13.62 8.26 10.33
CA ILE A 156 -14.17 9.44 9.67
C ILE A 156 -14.57 9.11 8.22
N ALA A 157 -13.70 8.41 7.50
CA ALA A 157 -13.96 7.96 6.13
C ALA A 157 -15.15 6.99 6.07
N LYS A 158 -15.25 6.07 7.04
CA LYS A 158 -16.40 5.17 7.16
C LYS A 158 -17.71 5.94 7.33
N ARG A 159 -17.75 6.92 8.25
CA ARG A 159 -18.92 7.80 8.44
C ARG A 159 -19.25 8.63 7.20
N ARG A 160 -18.25 9.01 6.40
CA ARG A 160 -18.45 9.77 5.15
C ARG A 160 -19.12 8.89 4.09
N ARG A 161 -18.68 7.65 3.93
CA ARG A 161 -19.29 6.66 3.02
C ARG A 161 -20.74 6.38 3.41
N GLU A 162 -20.99 6.14 4.70
CA GLU A 162 -22.35 5.93 5.23
C GLU A 162 -23.29 7.12 4.92
N ARG A 163 -22.79 8.36 4.98
CA ARG A 163 -23.57 9.56 4.61
C ARG A 163 -23.84 9.67 3.11
N GLU A 164 -22.86 9.31 2.27
CA GLU A 164 -23.02 9.33 0.80
C GLU A 164 -24.03 8.26 0.34
N ASP A 165 -24.00 7.06 0.93
CA ASP A 165 -24.97 6.00 0.66
C ASP A 165 -26.39 6.44 1.08
N GLN A 166 -26.52 7.03 2.27
CA GLN A 166 -27.81 7.52 2.78
C GLN A 166 -28.36 8.72 2.01
N SER A 167 -27.48 9.52 1.39
CA SER A 167 -27.87 10.64 0.51
C SER A 167 -28.23 10.17 -0.90
N THR A 168 -27.71 9.02 -1.34
CA THR A 168 -28.05 8.43 -2.63
C THR A 168 -29.43 7.79 -2.58
N VAL A 169 -29.76 7.09 -1.49
CA VAL A 169 -31.10 6.54 -1.20
C VAL A 169 -32.07 7.62 -0.68
N ALA A 170 -32.01 8.83 -1.23
CA ALA A 170 -32.77 9.99 -0.76
C ALA A 170 -34.29 9.72 -0.74
N PRO A 171 -35.08 10.49 0.04
CA PRO A 171 -36.52 10.26 0.26
C PRO A 171 -37.36 10.10 -1.01
N GLY A 172 -36.91 10.67 -2.15
CA GLY A 172 -37.57 10.50 -3.44
C GLY A 172 -37.52 9.07 -3.97
N GLU A 173 -36.37 8.39 -3.86
CA GLU A 173 -36.21 7.02 -4.38
C GLU A 173 -36.97 6.00 -3.52
N VAL A 174 -37.01 6.20 -2.20
CA VAL A 174 -37.84 5.39 -1.29
C VAL A 174 -39.33 5.64 -1.56
N SER A 175 -39.75 6.89 -1.77
CA SER A 175 -41.12 7.22 -2.13
C SER A 175 -41.52 6.63 -3.49
N ASP A 176 -40.61 6.62 -4.47
CA ASP A 176 -40.84 6.04 -5.80
C ASP A 176 -40.93 4.50 -5.72
N LEU A 177 -40.11 3.87 -4.88
CA LEU A 177 -40.19 2.43 -4.60
C LEU A 177 -41.49 2.06 -3.88
N GLU A 178 -41.91 2.84 -2.88
CA GLU A 178 -43.17 2.66 -2.15
C GLU A 178 -44.39 2.84 -3.08
N ILE A 179 -44.41 3.88 -3.91
CA ILE A 179 -45.47 4.11 -4.92
C ILE A 179 -45.51 2.95 -5.93
N GLY A 180 -44.34 2.51 -6.42
CA GLY A 180 -44.22 1.37 -7.33
C GLY A 180 -44.76 0.07 -6.73
N GLN A 181 -44.47 -0.17 -5.45
CA GLN A 181 -44.94 -1.34 -4.72
C GLN A 181 -46.46 -1.30 -4.49
N GLN A 182 -47.02 -0.14 -4.10
CA GLN A 182 -48.47 0.04 -3.95
C GLN A 182 -49.23 -0.15 -5.27
N LEU A 183 -48.70 0.37 -6.38
CA LEU A 183 -49.30 0.18 -7.70
C LEU A 183 -49.27 -1.29 -8.14
N HIS A 184 -48.22 -2.03 -7.79
CA HIS A 184 -48.13 -3.46 -8.11
C HIS A 184 -49.16 -4.28 -7.33
N GLU A 185 -49.28 -4.07 -6.02
CA GLU A 185 -50.30 -4.73 -5.20
C GLU A 185 -51.72 -4.41 -5.68
N GLY A 186 -52.00 -3.15 -5.98
CA GLY A 186 -53.31 -2.73 -6.52
C GLY A 186 -53.66 -3.43 -7.83
N ARG A 187 -52.68 -3.68 -8.71
CA ARG A 187 -52.87 -4.42 -9.96
C ARG A 187 -53.16 -5.91 -9.73
N ILE A 188 -52.55 -6.53 -8.71
CA ILE A 188 -52.82 -7.93 -8.36
C ILE A 188 -54.25 -8.07 -7.84
N VAL A 189 -54.66 -7.20 -6.90
CA VAL A 189 -56.02 -7.22 -6.34
C VAL A 189 -57.07 -6.98 -7.44
N LEU A 190 -56.80 -6.06 -8.36
CA LEU A 190 -57.67 -5.82 -9.51
C LEU A 190 -57.74 -7.05 -10.43
N ALA A 191 -56.62 -7.72 -10.69
CA ALA A 191 -56.59 -8.93 -11.50
C ALA A 191 -57.37 -10.10 -10.84
N GLU A 192 -57.23 -10.29 -9.53
CA GLU A 192 -58.02 -11.27 -8.77
C GLU A 192 -59.52 -10.96 -8.79
N ALA A 193 -59.89 -9.68 -8.59
CA ALA A 193 -61.29 -9.26 -8.63
C ALA A 193 -61.92 -9.48 -10.02
N VAL A 194 -61.18 -9.15 -11.10
CA VAL A 194 -61.62 -9.39 -12.48
C VAL A 194 -61.76 -10.89 -12.75
N ALA A 195 -60.78 -11.71 -12.31
CA ALA A 195 -60.86 -13.17 -12.45
C ALA A 195 -62.06 -13.76 -11.70
N ALA A 196 -62.36 -13.27 -10.50
CA ALA A 196 -63.52 -13.69 -9.72
C ALA A 196 -64.87 -13.30 -10.38
N VAL A 197 -64.93 -12.12 -11.02
CA VAL A 197 -66.13 -11.69 -11.77
C VAL A 197 -66.32 -12.51 -13.05
N GLN A 198 -65.24 -12.77 -13.79
CA GLN A 198 -65.26 -13.66 -14.97
C GLN A 198 -65.63 -15.09 -14.60
N SER A 199 -65.20 -15.59 -13.44
CA SER A 199 -65.62 -16.88 -12.89
C SER A 199 -67.13 -16.98 -12.62
N LYS A 200 -67.78 -15.88 -12.21
CA LYS A 200 -69.24 -15.83 -12.02
C LYS A 200 -70.03 -15.69 -13.32
N HIS A 201 -69.43 -15.13 -14.37
CA HIS A 201 -70.01 -15.10 -15.71
C HIS A 201 -69.46 -16.27 -16.53
N GLY A 202 -69.98 -17.46 -16.29
CA GLY A 202 -69.68 -18.64 -17.10
C GLY A 202 -69.95 -18.40 -18.60
N PRO A 203 -69.26 -19.12 -19.51
CA PRO A 203 -69.32 -18.83 -20.94
C PRO A 203 -70.76 -18.92 -21.45
N SER A 204 -71.17 -17.88 -22.17
CA SER A 204 -72.46 -17.82 -22.86
C SER A 204 -72.60 -19.08 -23.74
N PRO A 205 -73.72 -19.82 -23.67
CA PRO A 205 -73.88 -21.02 -24.49
C PRO A 205 -73.85 -20.62 -25.96
N MET A 206 -72.79 -21.02 -26.66
CA MET A 206 -72.74 -20.93 -28.12
C MET A 206 -73.92 -21.73 -28.67
N LYS A 207 -74.92 -21.03 -29.19
CA LYS A 207 -75.93 -21.62 -30.06
C LYS A 207 -75.19 -22.21 -31.27
N GLN A 208 -75.19 -23.53 -31.38
CA GLN A 208 -74.89 -24.18 -32.64
C GLN A 208 -75.95 -23.74 -33.65
N ILE A 209 -75.49 -23.16 -34.75
CA ILE A 209 -76.31 -22.82 -35.90
C ILE A 209 -76.09 -23.98 -36.88
N GLU A 210 -77.16 -24.72 -37.14
CA GLU A 210 -77.29 -25.71 -38.23
C GLU A 210 -77.22 -25.04 -39.62
#